data_AF-A0A927ZSM1-F1
#
_entry.id   AF-A0A927ZSM1-F1
#
_cell.length_a   1.000
_cell.length_b   1.000
_cell.length_c   1.000
_cell.angle_alpha   90.00
_cell.angle_beta   90.00
_cell.angle_gamma   90.00
#
_symmetry.space_group_name_H-M   'P 1'
#
loop_
_entity.id
_entity.type
_entity.pdbx_description
1 polymer ?
#
loop_
_entity_poly.entity_id
_entity_poly.type
_entity_poly.pdbx_seq_one_letter_code
_entity_poly.pdbx_strand_id
1 'polypeptide(L)'
;MNLSRIKSICKLGGKMGKYNVLNILHEMRTYGVTIYGAGSRGNRAYEILTENGYYIKHIIDKCEEKKLGGMSVKKISEFTGRDDSVCVITPLLDINEYEKIRMELDKIFFISVDMRLIDWLESGIPKNDGVINYCMSRPFNHYESPFPNRMEYECSLKWAEMPCDVELNIERQLSFAKHIGKCTNEYRKKYNKEFRFQSNNMFDAGEAMVYHSMIRYFCPKRITEIGSGYSTAVALDTIEFWNDCKSIIYCIEPYPSRLFRILKRDDNKRMELHKCFLQNVSLTSFEELEENDILFIDSSHVSKSGGDVVMEYLQILPRLKPGVVIHIHDIFYPFCYPAEWIAEGRPYNEAFILQAFLMGNNDYEILFWEDYFEKHHTDEWKENCGGDLPGGSSFWMRKIR
;
A
#
# COMPACT_ATOMS: atom_id res chain seq x y z
N MET A 1 14.18 -19.89 4.60
CA MET A 1 13.91 -20.77 5.75
C MET A 1 12.64 -21.58 5.44
N ASN A 2 12.66 -22.90 5.61
CA ASN A 2 11.70 -23.84 5.02
C ASN A 2 10.24 -23.62 5.51
N LEU A 3 9.30 -23.35 4.60
CA LEU A 3 7.86 -23.11 4.88
C LEU A 3 7.16 -24.28 5.60
N SER A 4 7.73 -25.48 5.54
CA SER A 4 7.29 -26.65 6.30
C SER A 4 7.39 -26.45 7.82
N ARG A 5 8.32 -25.60 8.29
CA ARG A 5 8.51 -25.26 9.71
C ARG A 5 7.52 -24.19 10.21
N ILE A 6 6.93 -23.41 9.31
CA ILE A 6 5.90 -22.40 9.64
C ILE A 6 4.53 -23.07 9.75
N LYS A 7 4.22 -24.01 8.85
CA LYS A 7 2.98 -24.82 8.95
C LYS A 7 2.94 -25.70 10.20
N SER A 8 4.09 -26.14 10.74
CA SER A 8 4.10 -26.90 12.00
C SER A 8 3.73 -26.03 13.19
N ILE A 9 4.14 -24.76 13.25
CA ILE A 9 3.78 -23.86 14.37
C ILE A 9 2.29 -23.52 14.38
N CYS A 10 1.67 -23.35 13.21
CA CYS A 10 0.21 -23.16 13.12
C CYS A 10 -0.60 -24.47 13.25
N LYS A 11 0.03 -25.66 13.08
CA LYS A 11 -0.62 -26.99 13.25
C LYS A 11 -0.34 -27.65 14.61
N LEU A 12 0.45 -27.03 15.49
CA LEU A 12 0.68 -27.52 16.85
C LEU A 12 -0.52 -27.17 17.73
N GLY A 13 -1.47 -28.11 17.72
CA GLY A 13 -2.72 -28.11 18.49
C GLY A 13 -2.49 -27.69 19.94
N GLY A 14 -2.97 -26.49 20.23
CA GLY A 14 -2.87 -25.77 21.49
C GLY A 14 -3.45 -24.36 21.26
N LYS A 15 -3.79 -23.63 22.33
CA LYS A 15 -4.58 -22.37 22.35
C LYS A 15 -4.32 -21.34 21.22
N MET A 16 -3.17 -21.30 20.56
CA MET A 16 -2.90 -20.43 19.40
C MET A 16 -3.88 -20.60 18.22
N GLY A 17 -4.45 -21.79 18.00
CA GLY A 17 -5.44 -21.98 16.93
C GLY A 17 -6.77 -21.23 17.13
N LYS A 18 -6.99 -20.60 18.30
CA LYS A 18 -8.21 -19.85 18.66
C LYS A 18 -8.06 -18.32 18.66
N TYR A 19 -6.85 -17.75 18.59
CA TYR A 19 -6.62 -16.29 18.71
C TYR A 19 -5.82 -15.73 17.53
N ASN A 20 -6.32 -14.64 16.92
CA ASN A 20 -5.61 -13.90 15.86
C ASN A 20 -4.50 -13.01 16.44
N VAL A 21 -3.46 -12.72 15.66
CA VAL A 21 -2.32 -11.83 15.98
C VAL A 21 -2.77 -10.46 16.47
N LEU A 22 -3.83 -9.87 15.89
CA LEU A 22 -4.35 -8.58 16.36
C LEU A 22 -4.91 -8.65 17.79
N ASN A 23 -5.57 -9.76 18.13
CA ASN A 23 -6.02 -10.00 19.51
C ASN A 23 -4.79 -10.17 20.41
N ILE A 24 -3.78 -10.93 19.97
CA ILE A 24 -2.55 -11.10 20.74
C ILE A 24 -1.84 -9.75 20.98
N LEU A 25 -1.73 -8.89 19.98
CA LEU A 25 -1.16 -7.54 20.15
C LEU A 25 -2.02 -6.66 21.07
N HIS A 26 -3.35 -6.74 20.96
CA HIS A 26 -4.25 -6.05 21.87
C HIS A 26 -4.03 -6.50 23.31
N GLU A 27 -4.00 -7.81 23.56
CA GLU A 27 -3.76 -8.42 24.88
C GLU A 27 -2.37 -8.07 25.42
N MET A 28 -1.34 -8.05 24.56
CA MET A 28 0.01 -7.58 24.92
C MET A 28 0.01 -6.13 25.40
N ARG A 29 -0.82 -5.26 24.80
CA ARG A 29 -0.99 -3.86 25.25
C ARG A 29 -1.82 -3.76 26.52
N THR A 30 -2.86 -4.57 26.65
CA THR A 30 -3.83 -4.50 27.76
C THR A 30 -3.27 -5.11 29.05
N TYR A 31 -2.60 -6.26 28.98
CA TYR A 31 -2.19 -7.05 30.16
C TYR A 31 -0.67 -7.20 30.32
N GLY A 32 0.09 -6.70 29.35
CA GLY A 32 1.55 -6.72 29.36
C GLY A 32 2.15 -7.97 28.74
N VAL A 33 3.47 -7.94 28.63
CA VAL A 33 4.29 -8.93 27.94
C VAL A 33 5.29 -9.53 28.91
N THR A 34 5.37 -10.85 28.96
CA THR A 34 6.45 -11.57 29.66
C THR A 34 7.49 -11.99 28.63
N ILE A 35 8.79 -11.81 28.90
CA ILE A 35 9.84 -12.27 27.98
C ILE A 35 10.51 -13.51 28.55
N TYR A 36 10.47 -14.59 27.78
CA TYR A 36 11.20 -15.82 28.09
C TYR A 36 12.50 -15.88 27.29
N GLY A 37 13.62 -16.00 28.00
CA GLY A 37 14.99 -16.00 27.50
C GLY A 37 15.65 -14.63 27.61
N ALA A 38 16.71 -14.54 28.40
CA ALA A 38 17.49 -13.33 28.68
C ALA A 38 18.82 -13.27 27.90
N GLY A 39 18.85 -13.84 26.68
CA GLY A 39 20.00 -13.79 25.77
C GLY A 39 19.97 -12.58 24.82
N SER A 40 20.85 -12.54 23.81
CA SER A 40 20.93 -11.44 22.84
C SER A 40 19.62 -11.18 22.08
N ARG A 41 18.89 -12.25 21.72
CA ARG A 41 17.54 -12.15 21.13
C ARG A 41 16.49 -11.68 22.13
N GLY A 42 16.57 -12.15 23.38
CA GLY A 42 15.75 -11.63 24.46
C GLY A 42 15.90 -10.13 24.62
N ASN A 43 17.15 -9.66 24.61
CA ASN A 43 17.47 -8.26 24.72
C ASN A 43 16.91 -7.45 23.53
N ARG A 44 17.09 -7.94 22.29
CA ARG A 44 16.48 -7.33 21.09
C ARG A 44 14.94 -7.30 21.16
N ALA A 45 14.30 -8.36 21.65
CA ALA A 45 12.84 -8.37 21.80
C ALA A 45 12.37 -7.36 22.83
N TYR A 46 13.05 -7.30 23.98
CA TYR A 46 12.76 -6.32 25.02
C TYR A 46 12.92 -4.90 24.50
N GLU A 47 13.99 -4.63 23.75
CA GLU A 47 14.21 -3.37 23.06
C GLU A 47 13.01 -3.08 22.15
N ILE A 48 12.73 -3.88 21.11
CA ILE A 48 11.63 -3.63 20.17
C ILE A 48 10.25 -3.52 20.84
N LEU A 49 9.96 -4.28 21.90
CA LEU A 49 8.68 -4.27 22.60
C LEU A 49 8.50 -3.06 23.52
N THR A 50 9.51 -2.74 24.33
CA THR A 50 9.48 -1.53 25.14
C THR A 50 9.49 -0.30 24.24
N GLU A 51 10.25 -0.39 23.14
CA GLU A 51 10.22 0.53 22.02
C GLU A 51 8.77 0.67 21.56
N ASN A 52 8.18 -0.36 20.95
CA ASN A 52 6.77 -0.75 20.83
C ASN A 52 5.63 -0.13 21.72
N GLY A 53 5.96 0.42 22.89
CA GLY A 53 5.05 0.86 23.95
C GLY A 53 4.27 -0.27 24.59
N TYR A 54 4.85 -1.47 24.64
CA TYR A 54 4.31 -2.61 25.36
C TYR A 54 4.95 -2.69 26.76
N TYR A 55 4.13 -2.98 27.78
CA TYR A 55 4.59 -3.11 29.16
C TYR A 55 5.23 -4.50 29.39
N ILE A 56 6.52 -4.56 29.74
CA ILE A 56 7.16 -5.83 30.10
C ILE A 56 6.90 -6.15 31.58
N LYS A 57 6.08 -7.16 31.83
CA LYS A 57 5.64 -7.55 33.17
C LYS A 57 6.70 -8.39 33.90
N HIS A 58 7.28 -9.36 33.20
CA HIS A 58 8.27 -10.28 33.75
C HIS A 58 9.34 -10.65 32.73
N ILE A 59 10.53 -10.97 33.23
CA ILE A 59 11.59 -11.62 32.46
C ILE A 59 11.93 -12.93 33.13
N ILE A 60 11.95 -13.98 32.31
CA ILE A 60 12.10 -15.34 32.75
C ILE A 60 13.28 -15.96 32.00
N ASP A 61 14.22 -16.53 32.74
CA ASP A 61 15.34 -17.29 32.21
C ASP A 61 15.71 -18.38 33.21
N LYS A 62 16.48 -19.37 32.77
CA LYS A 62 16.97 -20.46 33.62
C LYS A 62 18.10 -19.98 34.54
N CYS A 63 18.76 -18.87 34.23
CA CYS A 63 19.88 -18.31 34.99
C CYS A 63 19.47 -17.01 35.72
N GLU A 64 19.33 -17.07 37.05
CA GLU A 64 18.88 -15.95 37.91
C GLU A 64 19.87 -14.80 38.01
N GLU A 65 21.17 -15.06 37.77
CA GLU A 65 22.20 -14.03 37.82
C GLU A 65 22.14 -13.07 36.61
N LYS A 66 21.39 -13.45 35.57
CA LYS A 66 21.14 -12.59 34.42
C LYS A 66 20.13 -11.51 34.79
N LYS A 67 20.28 -10.38 34.14
CA LYS A 67 19.32 -9.28 34.14
C LYS A 67 19.09 -8.88 32.70
N LEU A 68 17.89 -8.40 32.42
CA LEU A 68 17.54 -7.87 31.11
C LEU A 68 16.76 -6.59 31.34
N GLY A 69 17.19 -5.49 30.71
CA GLY A 69 16.59 -4.17 30.95
C GLY A 69 16.62 -3.71 32.42
N GLY A 70 17.50 -4.27 33.27
CA GLY A 70 17.59 -3.98 34.70
C GLY A 70 16.63 -4.76 35.60
N MET A 71 15.66 -5.49 35.03
CA MET A 71 14.78 -6.37 35.79
C MET A 71 15.53 -7.64 36.21
N SER A 72 15.32 -8.07 37.46
CA SER A 72 15.80 -9.37 37.94
C SER A 72 15.05 -10.49 37.22
N VAL A 73 15.80 -11.43 36.66
CA VAL A 73 15.23 -12.65 36.10
C VAL A 73 14.55 -13.43 37.21
N LYS A 74 13.33 -13.88 36.94
CA LYS A 74 12.61 -14.83 37.79
C LYS A 74 12.67 -16.23 37.20
N LYS A 75 12.66 -17.24 38.06
CA LYS A 75 12.39 -18.62 37.64
C LYS A 75 10.90 -18.80 37.38
N ILE A 76 10.59 -19.69 36.45
CA ILE A 76 9.21 -20.15 36.20
C ILE A 76 8.56 -20.67 37.50
N SER A 77 9.35 -21.34 38.36
CA SER A 77 8.87 -21.93 39.62
C SER A 77 8.37 -20.92 40.65
N GLU A 78 8.67 -19.63 40.49
CA GLU A 78 8.19 -18.57 41.38
C GLU A 78 6.74 -18.17 41.10
N PHE A 79 6.16 -18.66 39.99
CA PHE A 79 4.77 -18.38 39.61
C PHE A 79 3.86 -19.51 40.10
N THR A 80 2.98 -19.19 41.06
CA THR A 80 2.06 -20.16 41.69
C THR A 80 0.61 -20.07 41.20
N GLY A 81 0.31 -19.11 40.32
CA GLY A 81 -1.03 -18.86 39.77
C GLY A 81 -1.00 -18.47 38.30
N ARG A 82 -2.18 -18.17 37.73
CA ARG A 82 -2.29 -17.70 36.35
C ARG A 82 -1.98 -16.21 36.24
N ASP A 83 -1.31 -15.84 35.16
CA ASP A 83 -0.92 -14.50 34.79
C ASP A 83 -1.50 -14.18 33.40
N ASP A 84 -2.12 -13.00 33.26
CA ASP A 84 -2.81 -12.63 32.02
C ASP A 84 -1.89 -12.03 30.95
N SER A 85 -0.59 -11.89 31.22
CA SER A 85 0.36 -11.40 30.21
C SER A 85 0.58 -12.39 29.08
N VAL A 86 0.95 -11.86 27.92
CA VAL A 86 1.39 -12.64 26.75
C VAL A 86 2.89 -12.91 26.88
N CYS A 87 3.31 -14.16 26.80
CA CYS A 87 4.72 -14.53 26.95
C CYS A 87 5.42 -14.63 25.58
N VAL A 88 6.52 -13.92 25.36
CA VAL A 88 7.32 -13.97 24.13
C VAL A 88 8.56 -14.82 24.37
N ILE A 89 8.67 -15.93 23.64
CA ILE A 89 9.77 -16.88 23.66
C ILE A 89 10.83 -16.42 22.65
N THR A 90 11.99 -16.02 23.16
CA THR A 90 13.05 -15.35 22.39
C THR A 90 14.25 -16.21 21.98
N PRO A 91 14.62 -17.31 22.69
CA PRO A 91 15.68 -18.18 22.24
C PRO A 91 15.34 -18.89 20.93
N LEU A 92 16.36 -19.18 20.12
CA LEU A 92 16.21 -20.03 18.94
C LEU A 92 16.24 -21.48 19.39
N LEU A 93 15.06 -22.08 19.47
CA LEU A 93 14.87 -23.47 19.90
C LEU A 93 14.51 -24.34 18.70
N ASP A 94 14.82 -25.63 18.79
CA ASP A 94 14.17 -26.59 17.89
C ASP A 94 12.68 -26.75 18.25
N ILE A 95 11.94 -27.41 17.37
CA ILE A 95 10.48 -27.43 17.49
C ILE A 95 9.98 -28.25 18.69
N ASN A 96 10.67 -29.33 19.04
CA ASN A 96 10.27 -30.17 20.16
C ASN A 96 10.58 -29.46 21.48
N GLU A 97 11.72 -28.76 21.54
CA GLU A 97 12.10 -27.96 22.70
C GLU A 97 11.20 -26.72 22.87
N TYR A 98 10.89 -26.01 21.77
CA TYR A 98 9.97 -24.88 21.77
C TYR A 98 8.58 -25.27 22.28
N GLU A 99 7.99 -26.35 21.76
CA GLU A 99 6.65 -26.75 22.17
C GLU A 99 6.58 -27.20 23.62
N LYS A 100 7.61 -27.90 24.11
CA LYS A 100 7.68 -28.27 25.52
C LYS A 100 7.68 -27.03 26.41
N ILE A 101 8.50 -26.03 26.09
CA ILE A 101 8.60 -24.77 26.84
C ILE A 101 7.30 -23.97 26.73
N ARG A 102 6.72 -23.86 25.53
CA ARG A 102 5.44 -23.18 25.28
C ARG A 102 4.31 -23.78 26.12
N MET A 103 4.19 -25.11 26.13
CA MET A 103 3.15 -25.80 26.90
C MET A 103 3.29 -25.61 28.41
N GLU A 104 4.51 -25.46 28.92
CA GLU A 104 4.74 -25.14 30.34
C GLU A 104 4.37 -23.69 30.64
N LEU A 105 4.76 -22.74 29.77
CA LEU A 105 4.46 -21.33 29.93
C LEU A 105 2.96 -21.02 29.76
N ASP A 106 2.24 -21.68 28.85
CA ASP A 106 0.79 -21.48 28.61
C ASP A 106 -0.10 -21.94 29.78
N LYS A 107 0.44 -22.75 30.70
CA LYS A 107 -0.24 -23.08 31.96
C LYS A 107 -0.28 -21.88 32.90
N ILE A 108 0.73 -21.03 32.81
CA ILE A 108 0.97 -19.88 33.69
C ILE A 108 0.47 -18.60 33.03
N PHE A 109 0.81 -18.35 31.76
CA PHE A 109 0.51 -17.11 31.04
C PHE A 109 -0.77 -17.21 30.19
N PHE A 110 -1.26 -16.07 29.68
CA PHE A 110 -2.44 -16.05 28.81
C PHE A 110 -2.21 -16.88 27.55
N ILE A 111 -1.10 -16.57 26.86
CA ILE A 111 -0.58 -17.30 25.69
C ILE A 111 0.91 -17.03 25.54
N SER A 112 1.66 -17.99 25.01
CA SER A 112 3.08 -17.84 24.69
C SER A 112 3.32 -17.93 23.19
N VAL A 113 4.08 -16.97 22.67
CA VAL A 113 4.33 -16.72 21.25
C VAL A 113 5.81 -16.62 20.96
N ASP A 114 6.20 -16.85 19.72
CA ASP A 114 7.60 -16.78 19.30
C ASP A 114 8.04 -15.33 19.02
N MET A 115 9.30 -15.01 19.25
CA MET A 115 9.90 -13.69 18.98
C MET A 115 9.76 -13.18 17.54
N ARG A 116 9.42 -14.04 16.57
CA ARG A 116 9.05 -13.58 15.22
C ARG A 116 7.87 -12.58 15.21
N LEU A 117 7.03 -12.56 16.24
CA LEU A 117 6.01 -11.51 16.41
C LEU A 117 6.65 -10.13 16.67
N ILE A 118 7.83 -10.10 17.30
CA ILE A 118 8.53 -8.88 17.68
C ILE A 118 9.41 -8.38 16.53
N ASP A 119 10.03 -9.28 15.77
CA ASP A 119 10.71 -8.94 14.51
C ASP A 119 9.75 -8.23 13.51
N TRP A 120 8.43 -8.42 13.66
CA TRP A 120 7.40 -7.72 12.89
C TRP A 120 7.12 -6.29 13.37
N LEU A 121 7.29 -6.00 14.66
CA LEU A 121 7.12 -4.66 15.24
C LEU A 121 8.29 -3.71 14.93
N GLU A 122 9.51 -4.23 14.76
CA GLU A 122 10.74 -3.44 14.52
C GLU A 122 10.80 -2.80 13.12
N SER A 123 10.08 -3.34 12.14
CA SER A 123 10.15 -2.88 10.74
C SER A 123 9.17 -1.73 10.40
N GLY A 124 8.70 -0.98 11.39
CA GLY A 124 8.00 0.32 11.25
C GLY A 124 8.51 1.30 12.32
N ILE A 125 9.04 2.49 11.96
CA ILE A 125 10.11 3.11 12.78
C ILE A 125 9.76 4.51 13.34
N PRO A 126 10.05 4.80 14.63
CA PRO A 126 10.77 6.04 14.97
C PRO A 126 11.79 5.91 16.15
N LYS A 127 12.84 6.77 16.23
CA LYS A 127 13.55 7.15 17.49
C LYS A 127 14.38 8.44 17.36
N ASN A 128 14.52 9.24 18.44
CA ASN A 128 15.85 9.42 19.09
C ASN A 128 15.84 10.15 20.47
N ASP A 129 15.71 9.42 21.59
CA ASP A 129 16.18 9.79 22.95
C ASP A 129 16.08 8.66 24.01
N GLY A 130 15.52 7.49 23.68
CA GLY A 130 15.72 6.26 24.48
C GLY A 130 14.58 5.84 25.42
N VAL A 131 13.44 6.53 25.42
CA VAL A 131 12.16 5.94 25.85
C VAL A 131 11.20 6.13 24.69
N ILE A 132 11.01 5.10 23.87
CA ILE A 132 9.91 5.20 22.92
C ILE A 132 8.61 5.07 23.69
N ASN A 133 7.67 5.96 23.39
CA ASN A 133 6.34 5.86 23.93
C ASN A 133 5.31 5.82 22.81
N TYR A 134 4.76 4.63 22.52
CA TYR A 134 3.65 4.46 21.58
C TYR A 134 2.35 5.07 22.15
N CYS A 135 2.36 5.72 23.32
CA CYS A 135 1.31 6.68 23.73
C CYS A 135 1.13 7.82 22.70
N MET A 136 2.18 8.16 21.94
CA MET A 136 2.08 9.13 20.84
C MET A 136 1.51 8.52 19.56
N SER A 137 1.62 7.20 19.39
CA SER A 137 0.95 6.49 18.30
C SER A 137 -0.53 6.41 18.63
N ARG A 138 -1.32 7.12 17.84
CA ARG A 138 -2.75 7.28 18.11
C ARG A 138 -3.49 6.02 17.67
N PRO A 139 -4.27 5.38 18.55
CA PRO A 139 -5.00 4.17 18.18
C PRO A 139 -6.05 4.50 17.12
N PHE A 140 -6.55 3.48 16.43
CA PHE A 140 -7.75 3.59 15.61
C PHE A 140 -8.85 4.35 16.39
N ASN A 141 -9.54 5.29 15.73
CA ASN A 141 -10.55 6.19 16.30
C ASN A 141 -10.06 7.30 17.24
N HIS A 142 -8.75 7.55 17.37
CA HIS A 142 -8.24 8.76 18.03
C HIS A 142 -8.18 9.94 17.06
N TYR A 143 -8.37 11.17 17.54
CA TYR A 143 -8.39 12.39 16.70
C TYR A 143 -7.18 12.55 15.76
N GLU A 144 -5.98 12.30 16.28
CA GLU A 144 -4.72 12.35 15.52
C GLU A 144 -4.34 11.02 14.82
N SER A 145 -5.25 10.05 14.79
CA SER A 145 -5.07 8.81 14.02
C SER A 145 -5.20 9.11 12.53
N PRO A 146 -4.37 8.49 11.66
CA PRO A 146 -4.60 8.56 10.21
C PRO A 146 -5.88 7.81 9.79
N PHE A 147 -6.45 7.01 10.68
CA PHE A 147 -7.74 6.35 10.49
C PHE A 147 -8.87 7.16 11.14
N PRO A 148 -9.98 7.39 10.41
CA PRO A 148 -11.09 8.18 10.92
C PRO A 148 -11.80 7.48 12.08
N ASN A 149 -12.27 8.26 13.05
CA ASN A 149 -13.24 7.81 14.03
C ASN A 149 -14.66 7.75 13.44
N ARG A 150 -15.64 7.22 14.19
CA ARG A 150 -17.03 7.07 13.70
C ARG A 150 -17.65 8.38 13.20
N MET A 151 -17.45 9.48 13.92
CA MET A 151 -17.99 10.79 13.52
C MET A 151 -17.32 11.27 12.22
N GLU A 152 -15.99 11.13 12.12
CA GLU A 152 -15.23 11.51 10.92
C GLU A 152 -15.63 10.66 9.71
N TYR A 153 -15.86 9.34 9.91
CA TYR A 153 -16.42 8.46 8.89
C TYR A 153 -17.82 8.92 8.45
N GLU A 154 -18.73 9.18 9.38
CA GLU A 154 -20.08 9.69 9.03
C GLU A 154 -20.04 11.06 8.34
N CYS A 155 -19.03 11.88 8.65
CA CYS A 155 -18.76 13.14 7.94
C CYS A 155 -18.22 12.91 6.53
N SER A 156 -17.30 11.96 6.32
CA SER A 156 -16.73 11.68 5.00
C SER A 156 -17.79 11.20 4.01
N LEU A 157 -18.83 10.51 4.48
CA LEU A 157 -19.98 10.11 3.65
C LEU A 157 -20.81 11.30 3.13
N LYS A 158 -20.67 12.47 3.75
CA LYS A 158 -21.40 13.70 3.39
C LYS A 158 -20.53 14.67 2.60
N TRP A 159 -19.24 14.42 2.46
CA TRP A 159 -18.36 15.18 1.58
C TRP A 159 -18.66 14.81 0.12
N ALA A 160 -19.73 15.38 -0.40
CA ALA A 160 -20.19 15.18 -1.78
C ALA A 160 -20.52 16.52 -2.43
N GLU A 161 -19.64 17.51 -2.24
CA GLU A 161 -19.76 18.81 -2.89
C GLU A 161 -18.79 18.92 -4.06
N MET A 162 -19.15 19.74 -5.04
CA MET A 162 -18.29 20.03 -6.18
C MET A 162 -16.97 20.65 -5.68
N PRO A 163 -15.80 20.20 -6.17
CA PRO A 163 -14.53 20.71 -5.68
C PRO A 163 -14.39 22.20 -6.02
N CYS A 164 -14.22 23.03 -4.99
CA CYS A 164 -14.01 24.46 -5.16
C CYS A 164 -12.64 24.74 -5.77
N ASP A 165 -12.56 25.76 -6.64
CA ASP A 165 -11.32 26.23 -7.28
C ASP A 165 -10.51 25.17 -8.07
N VAL A 166 -11.15 24.08 -8.49
CA VAL A 166 -10.58 23.07 -9.38
C VAL A 166 -11.26 23.16 -10.75
N GLU A 167 -10.50 23.49 -11.79
CA GLU A 167 -11.01 23.51 -13.17
C GLU A 167 -11.13 22.08 -13.71
N LEU A 168 -12.37 21.58 -13.81
CA LEU A 168 -12.66 20.22 -14.27
C LEU A 168 -12.47 20.03 -15.78
N ASN A 169 -12.47 21.12 -16.57
CA ASN A 169 -12.28 21.05 -18.02
C ASN A 169 -13.27 20.12 -18.73
N ILE A 170 -14.56 20.20 -18.35
CA ILE A 170 -15.63 19.26 -18.73
C ILE A 170 -15.73 19.08 -20.25
N GLU A 171 -15.75 20.18 -21.00
CA GLU A 171 -15.85 20.17 -22.47
C GLU A 171 -14.72 19.37 -23.12
N ARG A 172 -13.51 19.49 -22.55
CA ARG A 172 -12.38 18.71 -23.04
C ARG A 172 -12.53 17.24 -22.69
N GLN A 173 -12.96 16.90 -21.47
CA GLN A 173 -13.22 15.51 -21.10
C GLN A 173 -14.26 14.87 -22.04
N LEU A 174 -15.35 15.58 -22.36
CA LEU A 174 -16.37 15.15 -23.33
C LEU A 174 -15.79 14.95 -24.74
N SER A 175 -14.94 15.88 -25.20
CA SER A 175 -14.26 15.74 -26.51
C SER A 175 -13.36 14.51 -26.54
N PHE A 176 -12.69 14.24 -25.43
CA PHE A 176 -11.69 13.19 -25.30
C PHE A 176 -12.33 11.81 -25.11
N ALA A 177 -13.47 11.74 -24.42
CA ALA A 177 -14.26 10.53 -24.24
C ALA A 177 -14.61 9.85 -25.56
N LYS A 178 -14.87 10.60 -26.63
CA LYS A 178 -15.12 10.06 -27.98
C LYS A 178 -13.94 9.23 -28.50
N HIS A 179 -12.71 9.68 -28.22
CA HIS A 179 -11.51 8.94 -28.58
C HIS A 179 -11.37 7.67 -27.72
N ILE A 180 -11.56 7.80 -26.40
CA ILE A 180 -11.50 6.66 -25.46
C ILE A 180 -12.52 5.59 -25.85
N GLY A 181 -13.76 5.97 -26.18
CA GLY A 181 -14.81 5.05 -26.62
C GLY A 181 -14.42 4.24 -27.86
N LYS A 182 -13.81 4.90 -28.86
CA LYS A 182 -13.30 4.22 -30.06
C LYS A 182 -12.23 3.19 -29.70
N CYS A 183 -11.20 3.60 -28.95
CA CYS A 183 -10.10 2.72 -28.55
C CYS A 183 -10.58 1.56 -27.66
N THR A 184 -11.53 1.82 -26.77
CA THR A 184 -12.19 0.83 -25.92
C THR A 184 -12.92 -0.24 -26.75
N ASN A 185 -13.66 0.16 -27.77
CA ASN A 185 -14.33 -0.77 -28.69
C ASN A 185 -13.34 -1.64 -29.48
N GLU A 186 -12.21 -1.06 -29.91
CA GLU A 186 -11.13 -1.80 -30.55
C GLU A 186 -10.46 -2.78 -29.59
N TYR A 187 -10.22 -2.37 -28.34
CA TYR A 187 -9.70 -3.21 -27.27
C TYR A 187 -10.60 -4.43 -27.02
N ARG A 188 -11.91 -4.21 -26.79
CA ARG A 188 -12.89 -5.28 -26.55
C ARG A 188 -12.94 -6.33 -27.68
N LYS A 189 -12.81 -5.89 -28.94
CA LYS A 189 -12.80 -6.80 -30.10
C LYS A 189 -11.56 -7.68 -30.17
N LYS A 190 -10.41 -7.18 -29.69
CA LYS A 190 -9.12 -7.88 -29.77
C LYS A 190 -8.79 -8.65 -28.50
N TYR A 191 -9.35 -8.25 -27.36
CA TYR A 191 -9.11 -8.84 -26.05
C TYR A 191 -9.33 -10.36 -26.08
N ASN A 192 -8.29 -11.10 -25.70
CA ASN A 192 -8.31 -12.56 -25.70
C ASN A 192 -7.28 -13.12 -24.70
N LYS A 193 -7.18 -14.45 -24.61
CA LYS A 193 -6.32 -15.16 -23.64
C LYS A 193 -4.81 -14.97 -23.84
N GLU A 194 -4.37 -14.42 -24.98
CA GLU A 194 -2.95 -14.14 -25.26
C GLU A 194 -2.47 -12.84 -24.62
N PHE A 195 -3.40 -12.00 -24.15
CA PHE A 195 -3.09 -10.78 -23.42
C PHE A 195 -2.50 -11.14 -22.05
N ARG A 196 -1.45 -10.43 -21.67
CA ARG A 196 -0.87 -10.48 -20.33
C ARG A 196 -1.89 -10.00 -19.30
N PHE A 197 -2.59 -8.92 -19.63
CA PHE A 197 -3.63 -8.38 -18.78
C PHE A 197 -4.87 -9.27 -18.83
N GLN A 198 -5.33 -9.67 -17.65
CA GLN A 198 -6.66 -10.22 -17.45
C GLN A 198 -7.33 -9.40 -16.34
N SER A 199 -8.56 -8.97 -16.58
CA SER A 199 -9.34 -8.19 -15.61
C SER A 199 -9.37 -8.89 -14.25
N ASN A 200 -9.12 -8.13 -13.19
CA ASN A 200 -8.95 -8.63 -11.84
C ASN A 200 -9.45 -7.59 -10.83
N ASN A 201 -9.36 -7.91 -9.55
CA ASN A 201 -9.87 -7.08 -8.46
C ASN A 201 -8.94 -5.92 -8.04
N MET A 202 -7.78 -5.77 -8.69
CA MET A 202 -6.82 -4.69 -8.40
C MET A 202 -6.69 -3.69 -9.54
N PHE A 203 -7.04 -4.08 -10.76
CA PHE A 203 -7.02 -3.22 -11.94
C PHE A 203 -8.05 -3.79 -12.91
N ASP A 204 -9.16 -3.09 -13.07
CA ASP A 204 -10.31 -3.67 -13.74
C ASP A 204 -10.26 -3.48 -15.27
N ALA A 205 -11.31 -3.94 -15.95
CA ALA A 205 -11.35 -3.85 -17.41
C ALA A 205 -11.54 -2.41 -17.92
N GLY A 206 -12.15 -1.52 -17.13
CA GLY A 206 -12.37 -0.13 -17.50
C GLY A 206 -11.12 0.70 -17.44
N GLU A 207 -10.44 0.61 -16.31
CA GLU A 207 -9.14 1.26 -16.09
C GLU A 207 -8.14 0.81 -17.18
N ALA A 208 -8.16 -0.48 -17.55
CA ALA A 208 -7.36 -1.01 -18.65
C ALA A 208 -7.73 -0.41 -20.02
N MET A 209 -9.02 -0.26 -20.32
CA MET A 209 -9.47 0.32 -21.58
C MET A 209 -9.16 1.82 -21.67
N VAL A 210 -9.28 2.56 -20.57
CA VAL A 210 -8.88 3.97 -20.49
C VAL A 210 -7.37 4.11 -20.62
N TYR A 211 -6.57 3.34 -19.88
CA TYR A 211 -5.11 3.39 -19.99
C TYR A 211 -4.61 3.02 -21.39
N HIS A 212 -5.17 1.97 -21.98
CA HIS A 212 -4.96 1.62 -23.38
C HIS A 212 -5.23 2.80 -24.33
N SER A 213 -6.34 3.51 -24.13
CA SER A 213 -6.72 4.66 -24.94
C SER A 213 -5.75 5.83 -24.78
N MET A 214 -5.28 6.08 -23.56
CA MET A 214 -4.28 7.13 -23.28
C MET A 214 -2.95 6.86 -23.99
N ILE A 215 -2.44 5.63 -23.91
CA ILE A 215 -1.20 5.24 -24.58
C ILE A 215 -1.32 5.44 -26.10
N ARG A 216 -2.46 5.08 -26.69
CA ARG A 216 -2.67 5.19 -28.14
C ARG A 216 -2.93 6.61 -28.61
N TYR A 217 -3.53 7.46 -27.78
CA TYR A 217 -3.75 8.85 -28.13
C TYR A 217 -2.45 9.66 -28.09
N PHE A 218 -1.70 9.53 -27.00
CA PHE A 218 -0.50 10.33 -26.76
C PHE A 218 0.75 9.74 -27.42
N CYS A 219 0.75 8.44 -27.72
CA CYS A 219 1.88 7.74 -28.32
C CYS A 219 3.21 8.06 -27.59
N PRO A 220 3.28 7.86 -26.26
CA PRO A 220 4.46 8.24 -25.47
C PRO A 220 5.72 7.57 -26.00
N LYS A 221 6.86 8.25 -25.96
CA LYS A 221 8.16 7.59 -26.16
C LYS A 221 8.53 6.78 -24.93
N ARG A 222 8.18 7.32 -23.75
CA ARG A 222 8.46 6.75 -22.45
C ARG A 222 7.20 6.71 -21.58
N ILE A 223 7.01 5.57 -20.92
CA ILE A 223 6.03 5.39 -19.85
C ILE A 223 6.83 5.09 -18.58
N THR A 224 6.81 5.97 -17.59
CA THR A 224 7.42 5.71 -16.28
C THR A 224 6.30 5.35 -15.30
N GLU A 225 6.32 4.14 -14.76
CA GLU A 225 5.36 3.65 -13.78
C GLU A 225 5.99 3.62 -12.38
N ILE A 226 5.38 4.31 -11.41
CA ILE A 226 5.64 4.19 -9.98
C ILE A 226 4.63 3.18 -9.43
N GLY A 227 5.11 2.01 -9.05
CA GLY A 227 4.27 0.83 -8.85
C GLY A 227 4.05 0.07 -10.16
N SER A 228 4.23 -1.25 -10.15
CA SER A 228 4.13 -2.06 -11.38
C SER A 228 3.40 -3.39 -11.18
N GLY A 229 2.76 -3.88 -12.25
CA GLY A 229 1.99 -5.11 -12.21
C GLY A 229 0.98 -5.23 -13.34
N TYR A 230 -0.30 -5.06 -13.01
CA TYR A 230 -1.40 -5.25 -13.97
C TYR A 230 -1.51 -4.10 -14.96
N SER A 231 -1.32 -2.85 -14.53
CA SER A 231 -1.19 -1.68 -15.42
C SER A 231 -0.08 -1.87 -16.45
N THR A 232 1.10 -2.33 -16.00
CA THR A 232 2.23 -2.67 -16.86
C THR A 232 1.87 -3.71 -17.94
N ALA A 233 1.02 -4.67 -17.58
CA ALA A 233 0.51 -5.68 -18.51
C ALA A 233 -0.31 -5.05 -19.65
N VAL A 234 -1.18 -4.10 -19.30
CA VAL A 234 -1.99 -3.34 -20.25
C VAL A 234 -1.11 -2.52 -21.18
N ALA A 235 -0.08 -1.85 -20.64
CA ALA A 235 0.86 -1.08 -21.44
C ALA A 235 1.62 -1.97 -22.43
N LEU A 236 2.18 -3.09 -21.96
CA LEU A 236 2.88 -4.07 -22.81
C LEU A 236 1.98 -4.66 -23.90
N ASP A 237 0.75 -5.04 -23.56
CA ASP A 237 -0.23 -5.55 -24.53
C ASP A 237 -0.62 -4.47 -25.54
N THR A 238 -0.82 -3.23 -25.10
CA THR A 238 -1.15 -2.11 -25.99
C THR A 238 -0.05 -1.88 -27.01
N ILE A 239 1.20 -1.77 -26.57
CA ILE A 239 2.36 -1.58 -27.44
C ILE A 239 2.53 -2.75 -28.41
N GLU A 240 2.38 -3.99 -27.93
CA GLU A 240 2.58 -5.19 -28.75
C GLU A 240 1.49 -5.40 -29.80
N PHE A 241 0.22 -5.28 -29.41
CA PHE A 241 -0.90 -5.69 -30.27
C PHE A 241 -1.41 -4.57 -31.18
N TRP A 242 -1.18 -3.29 -30.86
CA TRP A 242 -1.59 -2.18 -31.71
C TRP A 242 -0.44 -1.56 -32.47
N ASN A 243 0.77 -1.51 -31.88
CA ASN A 243 1.97 -1.00 -32.54
C ASN A 243 1.80 0.42 -33.13
N ASP A 244 0.91 1.22 -32.53
CA ASP A 244 0.71 2.64 -32.88
C ASP A 244 1.88 3.50 -32.40
N CYS A 245 2.54 3.08 -31.31
CA CYS A 245 3.70 3.74 -30.71
C CYS A 245 4.79 2.72 -30.34
N LYS A 246 6.03 3.22 -30.21
CA LYS A 246 7.22 2.44 -29.83
C LYS A 246 7.72 2.84 -28.45
N SER A 247 6.81 2.80 -27.47
CA SER A 247 7.11 3.21 -26.10
C SER A 247 8.06 2.24 -25.40
N ILE A 248 8.93 2.77 -24.55
CA ILE A 248 9.69 2.00 -23.55
C ILE A 248 9.10 2.27 -22.17
N ILE A 249 8.85 1.20 -21.41
CA ILE A 249 8.27 1.27 -20.07
C ILE A 249 9.38 1.22 -19.02
N TYR A 250 9.35 2.11 -18.04
CA TYR A 250 10.27 2.16 -16.90
C TYR A 250 9.48 1.93 -15.63
N CYS A 251 9.66 0.76 -15.00
CA CYS A 251 8.96 0.43 -13.76
C CYS A 251 9.84 0.67 -12.56
N ILE A 252 9.36 1.46 -11.60
CA ILE A 252 9.97 1.68 -10.29
C ILE A 252 9.17 0.85 -9.29
N GLU A 253 9.76 -0.23 -8.79
CA GLU A 253 9.02 -1.21 -7.99
C GLU A 253 9.92 -1.92 -6.96
N PRO A 254 9.77 -1.69 -5.65
CA PRO A 254 10.56 -2.37 -4.63
C PRO A 254 10.25 -3.88 -4.56
N TYR A 255 9.02 -4.30 -4.90
CA TYR A 255 8.49 -5.65 -4.71
C TYR A 255 7.87 -6.26 -5.99
N PRO A 256 8.66 -6.50 -7.06
CA PRO A 256 8.18 -6.85 -8.42
C PRO A 256 7.68 -8.28 -8.60
N SER A 257 7.31 -8.95 -7.51
CA SER A 257 6.83 -10.34 -7.53
C SER A 257 5.58 -10.52 -8.39
N ARG A 258 4.67 -9.52 -8.39
CA ARG A 258 3.49 -9.50 -9.26
C ARG A 258 3.89 -9.33 -10.73
N LEU A 259 4.73 -8.33 -11.02
CA LEU A 259 5.21 -8.06 -12.38
C LEU A 259 5.84 -9.30 -13.01
N PHE A 260 6.77 -9.97 -12.32
CA PHE A 260 7.44 -11.16 -12.85
C PHE A 260 6.51 -12.32 -13.20
N ARG A 261 5.30 -12.40 -12.61
CA ARG A 261 4.31 -13.43 -12.94
C ARG A 261 3.57 -13.15 -14.24
N ILE A 262 3.61 -11.91 -14.71
CA ILE A 262 2.84 -11.43 -15.86
C ILE A 262 3.72 -11.33 -17.13
N LEU A 263 5.02 -11.07 -16.95
CA LEU A 263 5.95 -10.88 -18.07
C LEU A 263 6.10 -12.13 -18.95
N LYS A 264 6.18 -11.89 -20.26
CA LYS A 264 6.64 -12.83 -21.28
C LYS A 264 8.16 -12.72 -21.45
N ARG A 265 8.76 -13.75 -22.05
CA ARG A 265 10.23 -13.91 -22.15
C ARG A 265 10.97 -12.72 -22.82
N ASP A 266 10.33 -12.03 -23.76
CA ASP A 266 10.92 -10.96 -24.57
C ASP A 266 10.55 -9.54 -24.08
N ASP A 267 9.87 -9.40 -22.95
CA ASP A 267 9.38 -8.10 -22.46
C ASP A 267 10.50 -7.16 -22.01
N ASN A 268 11.67 -7.70 -21.68
CA ASN A 268 12.87 -6.93 -21.37
C ASN A 268 13.36 -6.05 -22.55
N LYS A 269 12.85 -6.25 -23.76
CA LYS A 269 13.13 -5.37 -24.92
C LYS A 269 12.25 -4.11 -24.95
N ARG A 270 11.15 -4.10 -24.18
CA ARG A 270 10.16 -3.01 -24.13
C ARG A 270 10.03 -2.40 -22.75
N MET A 271 10.71 -2.95 -21.74
CA MET A 271 10.72 -2.37 -20.41
C MET A 271 12.08 -2.47 -19.69
N GLU A 272 12.28 -1.54 -18.77
CA GLU A 272 13.32 -1.54 -17.75
C GLU A 272 12.69 -1.59 -16.35
N LEU A 273 13.26 -2.39 -15.45
CA LEU A 273 12.80 -2.51 -14.06
C LEU A 273 13.86 -1.96 -13.10
N HIS A 274 13.51 -0.88 -12.41
CA HIS A 274 14.25 -0.32 -11.30
C HIS A 274 13.70 -0.90 -9.99
N LYS A 275 14.29 -2.00 -9.54
CA LYS A 275 13.86 -2.69 -8.32
C LYS A 275 14.30 -1.93 -7.07
N CYS A 276 13.60 -0.87 -6.72
CA CYS A 276 13.90 -0.02 -5.57
C CYS A 276 12.67 0.77 -5.13
N PHE A 277 12.74 1.33 -3.92
CA PHE A 277 11.81 2.35 -3.47
C PHE A 277 11.98 3.63 -4.28
N LEU A 278 10.89 4.35 -4.54
CA LEU A 278 10.88 5.62 -5.29
C LEU A 278 11.90 6.63 -4.74
N GLN A 279 12.04 6.68 -3.42
CA GLN A 279 12.96 7.55 -2.69
C GLN A 279 14.44 7.37 -3.09
N ASN A 280 14.79 6.23 -3.68
CA ASN A 280 16.15 5.92 -4.12
C ASN A 280 16.36 6.18 -5.62
N VAL A 281 15.34 6.62 -6.35
CA VAL A 281 15.42 6.94 -7.78
C VAL A 281 15.88 8.38 -7.96
N SER A 282 16.77 8.61 -8.92
CA SER A 282 17.22 9.97 -9.27
C SER A 282 16.06 10.79 -9.83
N LEU A 283 15.90 12.02 -9.34
CA LEU A 283 14.90 12.96 -9.88
C LEU A 283 15.12 13.26 -11.37
N THR A 284 16.36 13.14 -11.86
CA THR A 284 16.69 13.32 -13.29
C THR A 284 15.90 12.38 -14.19
N SER A 285 15.55 11.18 -13.72
CA SER A 285 14.75 10.21 -14.49
C SER A 285 13.34 10.72 -14.79
N PHE A 286 12.82 11.68 -14.03
CA PHE A 286 11.53 12.33 -14.25
C PHE A 286 11.67 13.64 -15.04
N GLU A 287 12.77 14.39 -14.82
CA GLU A 287 13.11 15.60 -15.61
C GLU A 287 13.34 15.28 -17.09
N GLU A 288 13.72 14.04 -17.39
CA GLU A 288 13.90 13.54 -18.75
C GLU A 288 12.58 13.37 -19.52
N LEU A 289 11.45 13.16 -18.84
CA LEU A 289 10.15 12.98 -19.50
C LEU A 289 9.83 14.18 -20.40
N GLU A 290 9.39 13.90 -21.63
CA GLU A 290 9.08 14.89 -22.65
C GLU A 290 7.56 15.04 -22.85
N GLU A 291 7.16 15.98 -23.70
CA GLU A 291 5.77 16.14 -24.11
C GLU A 291 5.18 14.79 -24.58
N ASN A 292 3.97 14.50 -24.09
CA ASN A 292 3.21 13.27 -24.32
C ASN A 292 3.79 11.99 -23.71
N ASP A 293 4.96 12.03 -23.06
CA ASP A 293 5.39 10.92 -22.21
C ASP A 293 4.44 10.78 -21.01
N ILE A 294 4.30 9.56 -20.51
CA ILE A 294 3.38 9.24 -19.42
C ILE A 294 4.16 8.99 -18.13
N LEU A 295 3.78 9.68 -17.06
CA LEU A 295 4.06 9.30 -15.69
C LEU A 295 2.82 8.63 -15.10
N PHE A 296 2.90 7.35 -14.78
CA PHE A 296 1.83 6.57 -14.17
C PHE A 296 2.12 6.35 -12.69
N ILE A 297 1.24 6.82 -11.81
CA ILE A 297 1.41 6.78 -10.36
C ILE A 297 0.34 5.86 -9.76
N ASP A 298 0.79 4.74 -9.20
CA ASP A 298 -0.01 3.82 -8.39
C ASP A 298 0.85 3.37 -7.20
N SER A 299 1.08 4.32 -6.28
CA SER A 299 2.03 4.19 -5.18
C SER A 299 1.34 3.70 -3.90
N SER A 300 1.71 4.24 -2.73
CA SER A 300 1.12 3.82 -1.46
C SER A 300 -0.24 4.44 -1.16
N HIS A 301 -0.63 5.51 -1.87
CA HIS A 301 -1.83 6.34 -1.60
C HIS A 301 -1.85 6.98 -0.20
N VAL A 302 -0.72 6.93 0.53
CA VAL A 302 -0.59 7.40 1.92
C VAL A 302 0.55 8.41 2.03
N SER A 303 0.18 9.67 2.12
CA SER A 303 1.06 10.76 2.50
C SER A 303 1.53 10.63 3.93
N LYS A 304 2.85 10.59 4.08
CA LYS A 304 3.59 10.57 5.33
C LYS A 304 5.00 11.10 5.09
N SER A 305 5.66 11.56 6.16
CA SER A 305 7.04 12.04 6.08
C SER A 305 7.96 10.98 5.46
N GLY A 306 8.69 11.37 4.41
CA GLY A 306 9.57 10.46 3.65
C GLY A 306 8.84 9.43 2.77
N GLY A 307 7.50 9.48 2.70
CA GLY A 307 6.68 8.62 1.83
C GLY A 307 6.82 8.97 0.35
N ASP A 308 6.33 8.06 -0.49
CA ASP A 308 6.31 8.19 -1.95
C ASP A 308 5.38 9.32 -2.40
N VAL A 309 4.14 9.38 -1.89
CA VAL A 309 3.16 10.44 -2.19
C VAL A 309 3.74 11.85 -1.93
N VAL A 310 4.43 12.06 -0.81
CA VAL A 310 5.04 13.38 -0.54
C VAL A 310 6.14 13.71 -1.57
N MET A 311 6.93 12.72 -1.97
CA MET A 311 7.97 12.91 -3.00
C MET A 311 7.36 13.14 -4.38
N GLU A 312 6.30 12.42 -4.74
CA GLU A 312 5.57 12.56 -6.01
C GLU A 312 5.12 14.00 -6.20
N TYR A 313 4.34 14.54 -5.27
CA TYR A 313 3.73 15.86 -5.43
C TYR A 313 4.71 17.02 -5.18
N LEU A 314 5.64 16.89 -4.23
CA LEU A 314 6.51 18.00 -3.85
C LEU A 314 7.86 18.00 -4.58
N GLN A 315 8.30 16.85 -5.11
CA GLN A 315 9.59 16.75 -5.79
C GLN A 315 9.45 16.38 -7.26
N ILE A 316 8.57 15.45 -7.63
CA ILE A 316 8.50 14.94 -9.00
C ILE A 316 7.63 15.84 -9.88
N LEU A 317 6.34 16.02 -9.55
CA LEU A 317 5.40 16.76 -10.40
C LEU A 317 5.89 18.16 -10.78
N PRO A 318 6.45 18.98 -9.86
CA PRO A 318 6.92 20.33 -10.18
C PRO A 318 8.11 20.36 -11.15
N ARG A 319 8.84 19.24 -11.32
CA ARG A 319 10.03 19.12 -12.18
C ARG A 319 9.74 18.58 -13.58
N LEU A 320 8.55 18.04 -13.81
CA LEU A 320 8.15 17.53 -15.13
C LEU A 320 8.21 18.65 -16.17
N LYS A 321 8.51 18.33 -17.43
CA LYS A 321 8.40 19.29 -18.52
C LYS A 321 6.92 19.56 -18.86
N PRO A 322 6.59 20.73 -19.43
CA PRO A 322 5.30 20.95 -20.04
C PRO A 322 4.97 19.86 -21.08
N GLY A 323 3.71 19.44 -21.11
CA GLY A 323 3.21 18.41 -22.01
C GLY A 323 3.26 16.98 -21.46
N VAL A 324 3.97 16.71 -20.34
CA VAL A 324 3.97 15.39 -19.71
C VAL A 324 2.56 15.05 -19.21
N VAL A 325 2.10 13.85 -19.55
CA VAL A 325 0.80 13.30 -19.16
C VAL A 325 0.97 12.50 -17.88
N ILE A 326 0.08 12.71 -16.91
CA ILE A 326 0.18 12.16 -15.56
C ILE A 326 -1.09 11.39 -15.27
N HIS A 327 -0.93 10.14 -14.85
CA HIS A 327 -1.99 9.31 -14.30
C HIS A 327 -1.78 9.12 -12.81
N ILE A 328 -2.87 9.24 -12.05
CA ILE A 328 -2.92 8.89 -10.63
C ILE A 328 -4.08 7.92 -10.46
N HIS A 329 -3.79 6.76 -9.90
CA HIS A 329 -4.76 5.69 -9.68
C HIS A 329 -5.61 5.93 -8.41
N ASP A 330 -6.74 5.24 -8.26
CA ASP A 330 -7.57 5.25 -7.04
C ASP A 330 -8.10 6.64 -6.63
N ILE A 331 -8.33 7.53 -7.59
CA ILE A 331 -8.86 8.88 -7.34
C ILE A 331 -10.34 8.93 -7.72
N PHE A 332 -11.19 9.05 -6.71
CA PHE A 332 -12.64 9.10 -6.85
C PHE A 332 -13.16 10.53 -6.72
N TYR A 333 -14.15 10.90 -7.51
CA TYR A 333 -14.86 12.17 -7.41
C TYR A 333 -15.78 12.19 -6.17
N PRO A 334 -15.81 13.29 -5.39
CA PRO A 334 -15.08 14.56 -5.55
C PRO A 334 -13.84 14.66 -4.64
N PHE A 335 -12.84 13.80 -4.83
CA PHE A 335 -11.64 13.63 -3.98
C PHE A 335 -11.91 12.99 -2.61
N CYS A 336 -12.81 12.01 -2.55
CA CYS A 336 -13.10 11.24 -1.34
C CYS A 336 -13.09 9.74 -1.65
N TYR A 337 -12.50 8.94 -0.75
CA TYR A 337 -12.43 7.49 -0.93
C TYR A 337 -13.78 6.80 -0.62
N PRO A 338 -14.08 5.65 -1.25
CA PRO A 338 -15.29 4.88 -0.99
C PRO A 338 -15.48 4.52 0.49
N ALA A 339 -16.73 4.52 0.94
CA ALA A 339 -17.10 4.19 2.31
C ALA A 339 -16.58 2.81 2.75
N GLU A 340 -16.58 1.85 1.83
CA GLU A 340 -16.12 0.49 2.02
C GLU A 340 -14.61 0.45 2.26
N TRP A 341 -13.83 1.25 1.54
CA TRP A 341 -12.37 1.30 1.67
C TRP A 341 -11.95 1.91 3.00
N ILE A 342 -12.67 2.93 3.44
CA ILE A 342 -12.47 3.51 4.76
C ILE A 342 -12.82 2.47 5.85
N ALA A 343 -13.93 1.75 5.68
CA ALA A 343 -14.36 0.70 6.61
C ALA A 343 -13.42 -0.53 6.64
N GLU A 344 -12.75 -0.84 5.53
CA GLU A 344 -11.65 -1.82 5.44
C GLU A 344 -10.39 -1.38 6.20
N GLY A 345 -10.33 -0.12 6.65
CA GLY A 345 -9.18 0.44 7.33
C GLY A 345 -8.06 0.82 6.38
N ARG A 346 -8.38 1.31 5.17
CA ARG A 346 -7.37 1.93 4.29
C ARG A 346 -7.17 3.39 4.70
N PRO A 347 -5.96 3.81 5.10
CA PRO A 347 -5.68 5.20 5.52
C PRO A 347 -5.29 6.08 4.32
N TYR A 348 -5.92 5.86 3.17
CA TYR A 348 -5.57 6.60 1.95
C TYR A 348 -5.94 8.07 2.09
N ASN A 349 -5.04 8.95 1.67
CA ASN A 349 -5.20 10.40 1.81
C ASN A 349 -4.61 11.18 0.63
N GLU A 350 -4.19 10.50 -0.44
CA GLU A 350 -3.62 11.12 -1.63
C GLU A 350 -4.62 12.00 -2.38
N ALA A 351 -5.89 11.59 -2.48
CA ALA A 351 -6.93 12.37 -3.14
C ALA A 351 -7.06 13.80 -2.58
N PHE A 352 -6.88 13.97 -1.26
CA PHE A 352 -6.93 15.28 -0.60
C PHE A 352 -5.72 16.16 -0.99
N ILE A 353 -4.55 15.56 -1.17
CA ILE A 353 -3.35 16.27 -1.63
C ILE A 353 -3.50 16.68 -3.08
N LEU A 354 -4.02 15.78 -3.92
CA LEU A 354 -4.31 16.10 -5.31
C LEU A 354 -5.31 17.24 -5.43
N GLN A 355 -6.39 17.22 -4.65
CA GLN A 355 -7.34 18.33 -4.61
C GLN A 355 -6.65 19.64 -4.25
N ALA A 356 -5.92 19.68 -3.14
CA ALA A 356 -5.20 20.87 -2.69
C ALA A 356 -4.14 21.34 -3.70
N PHE A 357 -3.50 20.41 -4.41
CA PHE A 357 -2.53 20.69 -5.47
C PHE A 357 -3.16 21.35 -6.70
N LEU A 358 -4.39 20.97 -7.04
CA LEU A 358 -5.12 21.50 -8.19
C LEU A 358 -5.85 22.81 -7.89
N MET A 359 -6.22 23.06 -6.64
CA MET A 359 -6.93 24.28 -6.23
C MET A 359 -6.16 25.55 -6.63
N GLY A 360 -6.74 26.34 -7.53
CA GLY A 360 -6.15 27.57 -8.06
C GLY A 360 -4.88 27.37 -8.90
N ASN A 361 -4.52 26.14 -9.22
CA ASN A 361 -3.30 25.80 -9.94
C ASN A 361 -3.56 25.67 -11.45
N ASN A 362 -3.10 26.67 -12.20
CA ASN A 362 -3.28 26.73 -13.66
C ASN A 362 -2.11 26.12 -14.45
N ASP A 363 -1.13 25.53 -13.77
CA ASP A 363 0.01 24.88 -14.42
C ASP A 363 -0.31 23.43 -14.80
N TYR A 364 -1.46 22.91 -14.37
CA TYR A 364 -1.97 21.58 -14.68
C TYR A 364 -3.40 21.67 -15.19
N GLU A 365 -3.75 20.76 -16.09
CA GLU A 365 -5.13 20.63 -16.57
C GLU A 365 -5.60 19.18 -16.44
N ILE A 366 -6.85 19.00 -16.06
CA ILE A 366 -7.49 17.69 -16.07
C ILE A 366 -7.78 17.30 -17.52
N LEU A 367 -7.35 16.09 -17.89
CA LEU A 367 -7.58 15.51 -19.22
C LEU A 367 -8.81 14.60 -19.22
N PHE A 368 -8.93 13.76 -18.20
CA PHE A 368 -10.00 12.79 -18.05
C PHE A 368 -10.05 12.29 -16.61
N TRP A 369 -11.24 12.20 -16.03
CA TRP A 369 -11.45 11.62 -14.71
C TRP A 369 -12.57 10.59 -14.80
N GLU A 370 -12.19 9.32 -14.74
CA GLU A 370 -13.08 8.18 -15.03
C GLU A 370 -14.31 8.13 -14.11
N ASP A 371 -14.11 8.17 -12.79
CA ASP A 371 -15.20 8.14 -11.80
C ASP A 371 -16.12 9.38 -11.90
N TYR A 372 -15.58 10.58 -12.17
CA TYR A 372 -16.39 11.77 -12.44
C TYR A 372 -17.27 11.57 -13.69
N PHE A 373 -16.65 11.09 -14.78
CA PHE A 373 -17.33 10.89 -16.04
C PHE A 373 -18.41 9.81 -15.93
N GLU A 374 -18.16 8.73 -15.18
CA GLU A 374 -19.14 7.70 -14.90
C GLU A 374 -20.37 8.27 -14.18
N LYS A 375 -20.16 9.10 -13.15
CA LYS A 375 -21.23 9.66 -12.31
C LYS A 375 -22.05 10.75 -13.00
N HIS A 376 -21.44 11.52 -13.91
CA HIS A 376 -22.05 12.74 -14.46
C HIS A 376 -22.32 12.73 -15.95
N HIS A 377 -21.67 11.86 -16.73
CA HIS A 377 -21.73 11.88 -18.20
C HIS A 377 -21.96 10.48 -18.80
N THR A 378 -22.67 9.60 -18.08
CA THR A 378 -22.97 8.24 -18.55
C THR A 378 -23.78 8.23 -19.86
N ASP A 379 -24.71 9.16 -20.01
CA ASP A 379 -25.60 9.22 -21.18
C ASP A 379 -24.82 9.68 -22.42
N GLU A 380 -24.00 10.73 -22.28
CA GLU A 380 -23.11 11.21 -23.33
C GLU A 380 -22.10 10.14 -23.74
N TRP A 381 -21.61 9.34 -22.79
CA TRP A 381 -20.79 8.18 -23.10
C TRP A 381 -21.56 7.18 -23.97
N LYS A 382 -22.75 6.76 -23.53
CA LYS A 382 -23.56 5.76 -24.24
C LYS A 382 -23.89 6.20 -25.66
N GLU A 383 -24.24 7.46 -25.84
CA GLU A 383 -24.58 8.05 -27.13
C GLU A 383 -23.37 8.09 -28.08
N ASN A 384 -22.21 8.53 -27.60
CA ASN A 384 -21.05 8.79 -28.46
C ASN A 384 -20.09 7.61 -28.61
N CYS A 385 -20.01 6.74 -27.60
CA CYS A 385 -18.99 5.70 -27.48
C CYS A 385 -19.58 4.28 -27.59
N GLY A 386 -20.86 4.11 -27.25
CA GLY A 386 -21.56 2.83 -27.28
C GLY A 386 -21.22 1.91 -26.09
N GLY A 387 -22.26 1.35 -25.48
CA GLY A 387 -22.14 0.52 -24.27
C GLY A 387 -21.90 1.35 -23.00
N ASP A 388 -21.82 0.68 -21.86
CA ASP A 388 -21.51 1.35 -20.59
C ASP A 388 -20.02 1.76 -20.55
N LEU A 389 -19.76 2.93 -19.97
CA LEU A 389 -18.41 3.30 -19.53
C LEU A 389 -18.05 2.23 -18.49
N PRO A 390 -16.95 1.50 -18.71
CA PRO A 390 -16.48 0.62 -17.68
C PRO A 390 -15.97 1.53 -16.55
N GLY A 391 -16.65 1.51 -15.40
CA GLY A 391 -16.27 2.34 -14.25
C GLY A 391 -14.83 2.09 -13.82
N GLY A 392 -14.29 3.00 -13.01
CA GLY A 392 -12.91 2.95 -12.60
C GLY A 392 -12.47 4.23 -11.89
N SER A 393 -11.24 4.24 -11.40
CA SER A 393 -10.73 5.29 -10.52
C SER A 393 -9.56 6.08 -11.14
N SER A 394 -9.43 6.01 -12.47
CA SER A 394 -8.34 6.67 -13.18
C SER A 394 -8.51 8.19 -13.22
N PHE A 395 -7.53 8.91 -12.69
CA PHE A 395 -7.41 10.35 -12.85
C PHE A 395 -6.24 10.71 -13.76
N TRP A 396 -6.51 11.52 -14.78
CA TRP A 396 -5.53 11.94 -15.76
C TRP A 396 -5.44 13.45 -15.85
N MET A 397 -4.22 13.97 -15.74
CA MET A 397 -3.91 15.39 -15.93
C MET A 397 -2.67 15.57 -16.81
N ARG A 398 -2.43 16.82 -17.22
CA ARG A 398 -1.24 17.19 -17.99
C ARG A 398 -0.63 18.44 -17.40
N LYS A 399 0.70 18.48 -17.35
CA LYS A 399 1.43 19.70 -17.03
C LYS A 399 1.44 20.66 -18.23
N ILE A 400 1.13 21.92 -18.02
CA ILE A 400 0.98 22.95 -19.07
C ILE A 400 2.09 23.98 -19.03
N ARG A 401 2.63 24.29 -17.86
CA ARG A 401 3.66 25.32 -17.67
C ARG A 401 4.85 24.81 -16.90
#